data_AF-A0A358IX16-F1
#
_entry.id   AF-A0A358IX16-F1
#
_cell.length_a   1.000
_cell.length_b   1.000
_cell.length_c   1.000
_cell.angle_alpha   90.00
_cell.angle_beta   90.00
_cell.angle_gamma   90.00
#
_symmetry.space_group_name_H-M   'P 1'
#
loop_
_entity.id
_entity.type
_entity.pdbx_description
1 polymer ?
#
loop_
_entity_poly.entity_id
_entity_poly.type
_entity_poly.pdbx_seq_one_letter_code
_entity_poly.pdbx_strand_id
1 'polypeptide(L)'
;MTELELRVAATEATFARFHGLLLVLGKTDCARMVAFHLKQLGFKASLLKAGSYSTPVGARRALRAMGASSLSEIMDRHFPRIAPAEARTGDVLCGPSDDGMGDAMAIRL
;
A
#
# COMPACT_ATOMS: atom_id res chain seq x y z
N MET A 1 7.63 -13.11 19.91
CA MET A 1 6.62 -12.94 18.86
C MET A 1 7.18 -13.55 17.59
N THR A 2 6.48 -14.50 16.98
CA THR A 2 6.87 -15.12 15.71
C THR A 2 6.69 -14.14 14.55
N GLU A 3 7.26 -14.45 13.38
CA GLU A 3 7.06 -13.65 12.17
C GLU A 3 5.57 -13.55 11.79
N LEU A 4 4.81 -14.64 11.91
CA LEU A 4 3.38 -14.65 11.62
C LEU A 4 2.59 -13.80 12.61
N GLU A 5 2.91 -13.87 13.91
CA GLU A 5 2.27 -13.04 14.94
C GLU A 5 2.48 -11.54 14.68
N LEU A 6 3.68 -11.14 14.25
CA LEU A 6 3.97 -9.76 13.86
C LEU A 6 3.12 -9.31 12.66
N ARG A 7 2.95 -10.19 11.67
CA ARG A 7 2.14 -9.89 10.47
C ARG A 7 0.66 -9.78 10.79
N VAL A 8 0.14 -10.64 11.66
CA VAL A 8 -1.24 -10.54 12.17
C VAL A 8 -1.43 -9.21 12.90
N ALA A 9 -0.58 -8.88 13.86
CA ALA A 9 -0.69 -7.64 14.63
C ALA A 9 -0.61 -6.38 13.75
N ALA A 10 0.29 -6.37 12.75
CA ALA A 10 0.38 -5.27 11.78
C ALA A 10 -0.87 -5.15 10.89
N THR A 11 -1.47 -6.29 10.52
CA THR A 11 -2.69 -6.34 9.71
C THR A 11 -3.89 -5.84 10.49
N GLU A 12 -4.05 -6.27 11.74
CA GLU A 12 -5.10 -5.80 12.65
C GLU A 12 -5.00 -4.29 12.89
N ALA A 13 -3.78 -3.77 13.11
CA ALA A 13 -3.56 -2.33 13.27
C ALA A 13 -3.94 -1.54 12.00
N THR A 14 -3.62 -2.08 10.81
CA THR A 14 -4.03 -1.47 9.53
C THR A 14 -5.54 -1.50 9.37
N PHE A 15 -6.17 -2.66 9.63
CA PHE A 15 -7.61 -2.81 9.55
C PHE A 15 -8.33 -1.84 10.49
N ALA A 16 -7.95 -1.81 11.77
CA ALA A 16 -8.52 -0.90 12.77
C ALA A 16 -8.39 0.58 12.38
N ARG A 17 -7.32 0.94 11.65
CA ARG A 17 -7.09 2.33 11.22
C ARG A 17 -7.88 2.74 9.99
N PHE A 18 -8.06 1.86 9.01
CA PHE A 18 -8.59 2.21 7.69
C PHE A 18 -9.96 1.62 7.36
N HIS A 19 -10.37 0.56 8.06
CA HIS A 19 -11.65 -0.09 7.80
C HIS A 19 -12.83 0.87 8.03
N GLY A 20 -13.81 0.84 7.13
CA GLY A 20 -15.00 1.69 7.18
C GLY A 20 -14.78 3.16 6.80
N LEU A 21 -13.54 3.58 6.47
CA LEU A 21 -13.28 4.94 6.02
C LEU A 21 -13.54 5.12 4.53
N LEU A 22 -13.99 6.32 4.16
CA LEU A 22 -14.12 6.71 2.76
C LEU A 22 -12.74 6.88 2.10
N LEU A 23 -12.66 6.57 0.80
CA LEU A 23 -11.49 6.83 -0.01
C LEU A 23 -11.25 8.34 -0.16
N VAL A 24 -10.17 8.84 0.44
CA VAL A 24 -9.71 10.23 0.29
C VAL A 24 -8.24 10.22 -0.12
N LEU A 25 -7.97 10.66 -1.36
CA LEU A 25 -6.62 10.75 -1.90
C LEU A 25 -5.73 11.60 -1.00
N GLY A 26 -4.56 11.06 -0.68
CA GLY A 26 -3.55 11.65 0.18
C GLY A 26 -3.75 11.39 1.67
N LYS A 27 -4.90 10.82 2.10
CA LYS A 27 -5.24 10.61 3.51
C LYS A 27 -5.57 9.16 3.85
N THR A 28 -6.58 8.60 3.21
CA THR A 28 -7.17 7.27 3.48
C THR A 28 -7.19 6.41 2.22
N ASP A 29 -6.25 6.64 1.31
CA ASP A 29 -6.10 5.84 0.09
C ASP A 29 -5.21 4.59 0.29
N CYS A 30 -5.16 3.75 -0.75
CA CYS A 30 -4.39 2.51 -0.75
C CYS A 30 -2.89 2.75 -0.51
N ALA A 31 -2.30 3.82 -1.04
CA ALA A 31 -0.89 4.14 -0.83
C ALA A 31 -0.60 4.54 0.62
N ARG A 32 -1.48 5.33 1.26
CA ARG A 32 -1.36 5.67 2.69
C ARG A 32 -1.57 4.45 3.58
N MET A 33 -2.52 3.59 3.22
CA MET A 33 -2.78 2.34 3.94
C MET A 33 -1.56 1.42 3.90
N VAL A 34 -0.99 1.16 2.72
CA VAL A 34 0.20 0.32 2.57
C VAL A 34 1.41 0.96 3.25
N ALA A 35 1.62 2.28 3.13
CA ALA A 35 2.71 2.97 3.82
C ALA A 35 2.64 2.80 5.34
N PHE A 36 1.43 2.90 5.91
CA PHE A 36 1.20 2.64 7.32
C PHE A 36 1.48 1.17 7.67
N HIS A 37 0.93 0.23 6.91
CA HIS A 37 1.12 -1.20 7.16
C HIS A 37 2.59 -1.62 7.12
N LEU A 38 3.33 -1.21 6.09
CA LEU A 38 4.76 -1.48 5.96
C LEU A 38 5.56 -0.89 7.13
N LYS A 39 5.18 0.29 7.64
CA LYS A 39 5.79 0.86 8.84
C LYS A 39 5.56 -0.01 10.07
N GLN A 40 4.36 -0.61 10.23
CA GLN A 40 4.08 -1.54 11.33
C GLN A 40 4.95 -2.81 11.25
N LEU A 41 5.32 -3.23 10.04
CA LEU A 41 6.24 -4.35 9.78
C LEU A 41 7.74 -3.94 9.86
N GLY A 42 8.05 -2.70 10.23
CA GLY A 42 9.42 -2.22 10.39
C GLY A 42 10.09 -1.70 9.12
N PHE A 43 9.37 -1.63 7.98
CA PHE A 43 9.89 -1.01 6.78
C PHE A 43 9.87 0.53 6.87
N LYS A 44 10.74 1.17 6.10
CA LYS A 44 10.83 2.64 6.10
C LYS A 44 9.56 3.26 5.50
N ALA A 45 8.94 4.17 6.24
CA ALA A 45 7.76 4.90 5.78
C ALA A 45 7.99 5.78 4.52
N SER A 46 9.26 6.01 4.15
CA SER A 46 9.63 6.76 2.95
C SER A 46 9.29 6.04 1.64
N LEU A 47 9.06 4.72 1.67
CA LEU A 47 8.78 3.90 0.48
C LEU A 47 7.60 4.42 -0.36
N LEU A 48 6.61 5.07 0.28
CA LEU A 48 5.42 5.61 -0.37
C LEU A 48 5.17 7.08 -0.01
N LYS A 49 6.23 7.82 0.39
CA LYS A 49 6.10 9.22 0.82
C LYS A 49 6.18 10.18 -0.36
N ALA A 50 5.12 10.20 -1.18
CA ALA A 50 5.03 10.99 -2.41
C ALA A 50 4.66 12.48 -2.21
N GLY A 51 4.88 13.07 -1.03
CA GLY A 51 4.38 14.42 -0.70
C GLY A 51 2.86 14.47 -0.53
N SER A 52 2.27 15.67 -0.61
CA SER A 52 0.81 15.88 -0.53
C SER A 52 0.16 15.85 -1.91
N TYR A 53 -1.00 15.21 -2.01
CA TYR A 53 -1.87 15.21 -3.18
C TYR A 53 -3.31 15.03 -2.70
N SER A 54 -4.27 15.52 -3.47
CA SER A 54 -5.71 15.41 -3.17
C SER A 54 -6.55 15.10 -4.41
N THR A 55 -5.92 14.94 -5.58
CA THR A 55 -6.59 14.72 -6.85
C THR A 55 -5.93 13.56 -7.61
N PRO A 56 -6.66 12.89 -8.52
CA PRO A 56 -6.14 11.89 -9.45
C PRO A 56 -4.86 12.31 -10.17
N VAL A 57 -4.85 13.54 -10.71
CA VAL A 57 -3.70 14.10 -11.44
C VAL A 57 -2.53 14.33 -10.48
N GLY A 58 -2.80 14.84 -9.28
CA GLY A 58 -1.79 15.03 -8.24
C GLY A 58 -1.15 13.72 -7.81
N ALA A 59 -1.94 12.65 -7.62
CA ALA A 59 -1.44 11.32 -7.30
C ALA A 59 -0.49 10.78 -8.39
N ARG A 60 -0.86 10.91 -9.67
CA ARG A 60 0.02 10.53 -10.79
C ARG A 60 1.30 11.36 -10.86
N ARG A 61 1.22 12.68 -10.59
CA ARG A 61 2.41 13.53 -10.50
C ARG A 61 3.33 13.09 -9.37
N ALA A 62 2.75 12.71 -8.24
CA ALA A 62 3.47 12.22 -7.08
C ALA A 62 4.20 10.90 -7.37
N LEU A 63 3.57 9.96 -8.08
CA LEU A 63 4.21 8.73 -8.57
C LEU A 63 5.43 9.04 -9.47
N ARG A 64 5.25 9.92 -10.46
CA ARG A 64 6.34 10.34 -11.36
C ARG A 64 7.50 11.01 -10.62
N ALA A 65 7.20 11.79 -9.57
CA ALA A 65 8.24 12.42 -8.74
C ALA A 65 9.07 11.41 -7.95
N MET A 66 8.50 10.23 -7.64
CA MET A 66 9.23 9.08 -7.09
C MET A 66 9.92 8.24 -8.17
N GLY A 67 9.89 8.70 -9.43
CA GLY A 67 10.47 8.02 -10.57
C GLY A 67 9.74 6.73 -10.97
N ALA A 68 8.47 6.55 -10.58
CA ALA A 68 7.67 5.37 -10.90
C ALA A 68 6.46 5.73 -11.76
N SER A 69 6.02 4.78 -12.58
CA SER A 69 4.85 4.88 -13.45
C SER A 69 3.59 4.32 -12.78
N SER A 70 3.74 3.42 -11.81
CA SER A 70 2.64 2.76 -11.10
C SER A 70 3.00 2.45 -9.63
N LEU A 71 2.00 2.06 -8.82
CA LEU A 71 2.23 1.65 -7.43
C LEU A 71 2.87 0.26 -7.37
N SER A 72 2.47 -0.66 -8.25
CA SER A 72 3.06 -2.00 -8.37
C SER A 72 4.55 -1.90 -8.69
N GLU A 73 4.94 -0.97 -9.58
CA GLU A 73 6.35 -0.75 -9.89
C GLU A 73 7.17 -0.32 -8.66
N ILE A 74 6.57 0.47 -7.75
CA ILE A 74 7.23 0.82 -6.49
C ILE A 74 7.39 -0.43 -5.63
N MET A 75 6.36 -1.28 -5.53
CA MET A 75 6.44 -2.53 -4.76
C MET A 75 7.51 -3.48 -5.34
N ASP A 76 7.56 -3.64 -6.66
CA ASP A 76 8.51 -4.52 -7.36
C ASP A 76 9.99 -4.13 -7.12
N ARG A 77 10.28 -2.84 -6.89
CA ARG A 77 11.62 -2.37 -6.56
C ARG A 77 12.09 -2.79 -5.17
N HIS A 78 11.16 -3.15 -4.28
CA HIS A 78 11.42 -3.36 -2.86
C HIS A 78 11.09 -4.77 -2.37
N PHE A 79 10.20 -5.47 -3.07
CA PHE A 79 9.68 -6.76 -2.66
C PHE A 79 9.67 -7.75 -3.83
N PRO A 80 9.96 -9.04 -3.58
CA PRO A 80 9.76 -10.06 -4.59
C PRO A 80 8.26 -10.27 -4.84
N ARG A 81 7.91 -10.61 -6.09
CA ARG A 81 6.56 -11.07 -6.41
C ARG A 81 6.36 -12.51 -5.95
N ILE A 82 5.18 -12.80 -5.41
CA ILE A 82 4.72 -14.15 -5.06
C ILE A 82 3.43 -14.45 -5.82
N ALA A 83 3.11 -15.72 -6.04
CA ALA A 83 1.84 -16.08 -6.65
C ALA A 83 0.67 -15.74 -5.70
N PRO A 84 -0.52 -15.37 -6.22
CA PRO A 84 -1.67 -15.08 -5.37
C PRO A 84 -2.04 -16.24 -4.41
N ALA A 85 -1.79 -17.49 -4.82
CA ALA A 85 -2.03 -18.68 -4.00
C ALA A 85 -1.04 -18.82 -2.83
N GLU A 86 0.10 -18.14 -2.88
CA GLU A 86 1.13 -18.15 -1.83
C GLU A 86 0.94 -17.00 -0.83
N ALA A 87 0.01 -16.07 -1.10
CA ALA A 87 -0.23 -14.91 -0.26
C ALA A 87 -0.71 -15.31 1.14
N ARG A 88 -0.03 -14.76 2.15
CA ARG A 88 -0.29 -14.94 3.58
C ARG A 88 -0.77 -13.61 4.20
N THR A 89 -1.31 -13.68 5.41
CA THR A 89 -1.72 -12.49 6.17
C THR A 89 -0.61 -11.44 6.24
N GLY A 90 -0.91 -10.20 5.89
CA GLY A 90 0.04 -9.09 5.85
C GLY A 90 0.77 -8.91 4.52
N ASP A 91 0.56 -9.77 3.51
CA ASP A 91 1.10 -9.52 2.17
C ASP A 91 0.37 -8.37 1.48
N VAL A 92 1.14 -7.56 0.74
CA VAL A 92 0.63 -6.49 -0.10
C VAL A 92 0.18 -7.09 -1.42
N LEU A 93 -1.09 -6.90 -1.73
CA LEU A 93 -1.68 -7.27 -3.01
C LEU A 93 -1.72 -6.02 -3.91
N CYS A 94 -1.24 -6.15 -5.14
CA CYS A 94 -1.31 -5.10 -6.15
C CYS A 94 -2.11 -5.60 -7.35
N GLY A 95 -2.97 -4.75 -7.92
CA GLY A 95 -3.77 -5.07 -9.09
C GLY A 95 -4.30 -3.82 -9.77
N PRO A 96 -4.97 -3.95 -10.92
CA PRO A 96 -5.59 -2.81 -11.59
C PRO A 96 -6.68 -2.18 -10.72
N SER A 97 -6.80 -0.86 -10.76
CA SER A 97 -7.91 -0.12 -10.16
C SER A 97 -9.15 -0.14 -11.06
N ASP A 98 -10.34 -0.33 -10.50
CA ASP A 98 -11.60 -0.37 -11.26
C ASP A 98 -11.97 0.97 -11.93
N ASP A 99 -11.47 2.09 -11.41
CA ASP A 99 -11.77 3.45 -11.86
C ASP A 99 -10.77 4.01 -12.89
N GLY A 100 -9.83 3.17 -13.35
CA GLY A 100 -8.80 3.57 -14.30
C GLY A 100 -7.75 4.55 -13.73
N MET A 101 -7.66 4.70 -12.40
CA MET A 101 -6.61 5.49 -11.74
C MET A 101 -5.20 4.89 -11.87
N GLY A 102 -5.09 3.62 -12.27
CA GLY A 102 -3.85 2.88 -12.43
C GLY A 102 -3.92 1.58 -11.63
N ASP A 103 -3.18 1.55 -10.53
CA ASP A 103 -3.11 0.41 -9.63
C ASP A 103 -3.91 0.66 -8.34
N ALA A 104 -4.51 -0.39 -7.80
CA ALA A 104 -5.02 -0.49 -6.45
C ALA A 104 -4.12 -1.40 -5.62
N MET A 105 -4.03 -1.12 -4.31
CA MET A 105 -3.33 -1.97 -3.36
C MET A 105 -4.22 -2.37 -2.20
N ALA A 106 -4.07 -3.60 -1.73
CA ALA A 106 -4.77 -4.14 -0.57
C ALA A 106 -3.80 -4.91 0.34
N ILE A 107 -4.20 -5.15 1.58
CA ILE A 107 -3.48 -6.03 2.51
C ILE A 107 -4.26 -7.34 2.64
N ARG A 108 -3.59 -8.48 2.49
CA ARG A 108 -4.20 -9.78 2.75
C ARG A 108 -4.50 -9.91 4.23
N LEU A 109 -5.79 -10.03 4.57
CA LEU A 109 -6.24 -10.43 5.91
C LEU A 109 -5.92 -11.90 6.14
#